data_AF-N1WJE5-F1
#
_entry.id   AF-N1WJE5-F1
#
_cell.length_a   1.000
_cell.length_b   1.000
_cell.length_c   1.000
_cell.angle_alpha   90.00
_cell.angle_beta   90.00
_cell.angle_gamma   90.00
#
_symmetry.space_group_name_H-M   'P 1'
#
loop_
_entity.id
_entity.type
_entity.pdbx_description
1 polymer ?
#
loop_
_entity_poly.entity_id
_entity_poly.type
_entity_poly.pdbx_seq_one_letter_code
_entity_poly.pdbx_strand_id
1 'polypeptide(L)'
;MKPSAFTRNRQLTLPRLLIAMINLLNKSLAVELYRYFKNLGKKAVTKQAFSLAREKLNPQVFESLNEILVNSYYKNVTNCKTHKGYIVAACDATGISLPKTKEFVKDFGCVKNQLGESESPNANSSIIFDIYNDIILSSTVGPHRTSERSMALHHIEKLRSISALQNKKLILY
;
A
#
# COMPACT_ATOMS: atom_id res chain seq x y z
N MET A 1 -5.03 2.92 16.29
CA MET A 1 -4.68 4.36 16.32
C MET A 1 -5.37 5.01 17.52
N LYS A 2 -4.70 5.89 18.28
CA LYS A 2 -5.37 6.62 19.37
C LYS A 2 -6.42 7.59 18.78
N PRO A 3 -7.63 7.72 19.33
CA PRO A 3 -8.66 8.63 18.81
C PRO A 3 -8.21 10.10 18.72
N SER A 4 -7.27 10.51 19.56
CA SER A 4 -6.69 11.87 19.59
C SER A 4 -5.54 12.07 18.60
N ALA A 5 -5.15 11.06 17.81
CA ALA A 5 -4.14 11.23 16.78
C ALA A 5 -4.68 12.14 15.66
N PHE A 6 -3.84 13.06 15.17
CA PHE A 6 -4.16 14.00 14.08
C PHE A 6 -5.34 14.96 14.32
N THR A 7 -5.88 15.06 15.54
CA THR A 7 -6.99 15.99 15.86
C THR A 7 -6.54 17.42 16.13
N ARG A 8 -5.28 17.62 16.51
CA ARG A 8 -4.71 18.96 16.77
C ARG A 8 -4.40 19.69 15.47
N ASN A 9 -4.70 20.99 15.43
CA ASN A 9 -4.26 21.86 14.35
C ASN A 9 -2.73 21.99 14.35
N ARG A 10 -2.06 21.26 13.44
CA ARG A 10 -0.61 21.24 13.25
C ARG A 10 -0.27 21.39 11.77
N GLN A 11 0.99 21.72 11.48
CA GLN A 11 1.53 21.75 10.12
C GLN A 11 1.32 20.41 9.40
N LEU A 12 1.60 19.29 10.09
CA LEU A 12 1.47 17.93 9.57
C LEU A 12 0.13 17.29 9.99
N THR A 13 -0.90 17.54 9.20
CA THR A 13 -2.22 16.89 9.33
C THR A 13 -2.22 15.51 8.67
N LEU A 14 -3.24 14.69 8.93
CA LEU A 14 -3.37 13.37 8.30
C LEU A 14 -3.36 13.44 6.76
N PRO A 15 -4.14 14.30 6.08
CA PRO A 15 -4.08 14.41 4.61
C PRO A 15 -2.69 14.81 4.12
N ARG A 16 -2.00 15.73 4.80
CA ARG A 16 -0.66 16.16 4.39
C ARG A 16 0.38 15.06 4.55
N LEU A 17 0.28 14.28 5.63
CA LEU A 17 1.14 13.11 5.83
C LEU A 17 0.93 12.08 4.72
N LEU A 18 -0.33 11.73 4.42
CA LEU A 18 -0.66 10.74 3.39
C LEU A 18 -0.20 11.17 2.00
N ILE A 19 -0.49 12.43 1.61
CA ILE A 19 -0.05 12.98 0.32
C ILE A 19 1.47 12.97 0.22
N ALA A 20 2.18 13.36 1.29
CA ALA A 20 3.64 13.32 1.30
C ALA A 20 4.19 11.89 1.16
N MET A 21 3.51 10.88 1.70
CA MET A 21 3.91 9.46 1.58
C MET A 21 3.65 8.87 0.18
N ILE A 22 2.56 9.26 -0.47
CA ILE A 22 2.16 8.73 -1.78
C ILE A 22 2.97 9.38 -2.93
N ASN A 23 3.46 10.61 -2.75
CA ASN A 23 4.17 11.38 -3.78
C ASN A 23 5.63 10.92 -4.06
N LEU A 24 5.99 9.65 -3.77
CA LEU A 24 7.29 9.02 -4.07
C LEU A 24 8.51 9.89 -3.71
N LEU A 25 9.04 9.69 -2.52
CA LEU A 25 10.21 10.42 -1.99
C LEU A 25 11.51 9.97 -2.70
N ASN A 26 11.73 10.47 -3.92
CA ASN A 26 12.88 10.12 -4.76
C ASN A 26 14.19 10.79 -4.34
N LYS A 27 14.16 11.67 -3.32
CA LYS A 27 15.33 12.32 -2.72
C LYS A 27 15.35 12.08 -1.22
N SER A 28 16.35 12.65 -0.54
CA SER A 28 16.40 12.61 0.91
C SER A 28 15.12 13.18 1.52
N LEU A 29 14.64 12.55 2.61
CA LEU A 29 13.41 12.94 3.29
C LEU A 29 13.37 14.44 3.63
N ALA A 30 14.52 15.03 4.00
CA ALA A 30 14.59 16.46 4.30
C ALA A 30 14.30 17.34 3.07
N VAL A 31 14.87 16.99 1.91
CA VAL A 31 14.66 17.71 0.66
C VAL A 31 13.21 17.59 0.20
N GLU A 32 12.63 16.39 0.30
CA GLU A 32 11.25 16.17 -0.10
C GLU A 32 10.26 16.89 0.83
N LEU A 33 10.45 16.84 2.15
CA LEU A 33 9.65 17.61 3.09
C LEU A 33 9.78 19.12 2.84
N TYR A 34 10.98 19.60 2.54
CA TYR A 34 11.18 21.00 2.19
C TYR A 34 10.38 21.39 0.94
N ARG A 35 10.49 20.62 -0.15
CA ARG A 35 9.77 20.87 -1.40
C ARG A 35 8.26 20.81 -1.22
N TYR A 36 7.77 19.75 -0.58
CA TYR A 36 6.36 19.54 -0.31
C TYR A 36 5.74 20.71 0.46
N PHE A 37 6.35 21.13 1.57
CA PHE A 37 5.82 22.23 2.37
C PHE A 37 6.04 23.60 1.73
N LYS A 38 7.12 23.79 0.97
CA LYS A 38 7.33 25.01 0.17
C LYS A 38 6.21 25.19 -0.86
N ASN A 39 5.81 24.13 -1.55
CA ASN A 39 4.69 24.16 -2.51
C ASN A 39 3.35 24.48 -1.84
N LEU A 40 3.22 24.23 -0.53
CA LEU A 40 2.04 24.61 0.26
C LEU A 40 2.13 26.04 0.83
N GLY A 41 3.19 26.80 0.55
CA GLY A 41 3.43 28.11 1.17
C GLY A 41 3.68 28.02 2.68
N LYS A 42 4.25 26.90 3.15
CA LYS A 42 4.45 26.62 4.58
C LYS A 42 5.91 26.31 4.91
N LYS A 43 6.28 26.54 6.17
CA LYS A 43 7.57 26.09 6.70
C LYS A 43 7.61 24.56 6.77
N ALA A 44 8.71 23.98 6.28
CA ALA A 44 8.93 22.55 6.32
C ALA A 44 8.98 21.99 7.75
N VAL A 45 8.45 20.78 7.91
CA VAL A 45 8.57 20.02 9.16
C VAL A 45 9.90 19.27 9.22
N THR A 46 10.34 18.92 10.42
CA THR A 46 11.57 18.14 10.62
C THR A 46 11.35 16.66 10.30
N LYS A 47 12.44 15.94 10.00
CA LYS A 47 12.43 14.47 9.79
C LYS A 47 11.87 13.73 11.00
N GLN A 48 12.21 14.20 12.21
CA GLN A 48 11.73 13.65 13.47
C GLN A 48 10.22 13.85 13.63
N ALA A 49 9.71 15.06 13.36
CA ALA A 49 8.28 15.35 13.43
C ALA A 49 7.48 14.51 12.44
N PHE A 50 8.02 14.29 11.23
CA PHE A 50 7.42 13.39 10.24
C PHE A 50 7.39 11.93 10.72
N SER A 51 8.50 11.40 11.22
CA SER A 51 8.59 10.02 11.69
C SER A 51 7.63 9.74 12.86
N LEU A 52 7.56 10.65 13.84
CA LEU A 52 6.61 10.56 14.97
C LEU A 52 5.14 10.63 14.54
N ALA A 53 4.84 11.32 13.44
CA ALA A 53 3.49 11.34 12.90
C ALA A 53 3.19 10.04 12.14
N ARG A 54 4.13 9.56 11.32
CA ARG A 54 4.03 8.29 10.59
C ARG A 54 3.82 7.10 11.52
N GLU A 55 4.50 7.06 12.67
CA GLU A 55 4.35 6.00 13.68
C GLU A 55 2.89 5.90 14.22
N LYS A 56 2.15 7.01 14.24
CA LYS A 56 0.76 7.03 14.72
C LYS A 56 -0.24 6.55 13.67
N LEU A 57 0.20 6.41 12.42
CA LEU A 57 -0.66 6.04 11.30
C LEU A 57 -0.91 4.53 11.30
N ASN A 58 -2.18 4.12 11.17
CA ASN A 58 -2.49 2.73 10.89
C ASN A 58 -2.21 2.45 9.39
N PRO A 59 -1.32 1.50 9.04
CA PRO A 59 -1.00 1.18 7.65
C PRO A 59 -2.21 0.72 6.81
N GLN A 60 -3.28 0.21 7.42
CA GLN A 60 -4.52 -0.16 6.72
C GLN A 60 -5.15 1.01 5.94
N VAL A 61 -4.81 2.26 6.28
CA VAL A 61 -5.26 3.44 5.53
C VAL A 61 -4.90 3.35 4.04
N PHE A 62 -3.77 2.75 3.66
CA PHE A 62 -3.36 2.64 2.26
C PHE A 62 -4.24 1.65 1.50
N GLU A 63 -4.62 0.55 2.14
CA GLU A 63 -5.58 -0.40 1.58
C GLU A 63 -6.96 0.25 1.41
N SER A 64 -7.45 0.97 2.42
CA SER A 64 -8.72 1.68 2.33
C SER A 64 -8.71 2.78 1.25
N LEU A 65 -7.61 3.53 1.12
CA LEU A 65 -7.46 4.52 0.05
C LEU A 65 -7.46 3.86 -1.33
N ASN A 66 -6.83 2.70 -1.48
CA ASN A 66 -6.87 1.94 -2.73
C ASN A 66 -8.29 1.47 -3.06
N GLU A 67 -9.05 0.95 -2.08
CA GLU A 67 -10.44 0.56 -2.30
C GLU A 67 -11.33 1.74 -2.70
N ILE A 68 -11.12 2.92 -2.11
CA ILE A 68 -11.82 4.16 -2.50
C ILE A 68 -11.45 4.53 -3.94
N LEU A 69 -10.17 4.47 -4.31
CA LEU A 69 -9.69 4.74 -5.67
C LEU A 69 -10.34 3.78 -6.68
N VAL A 70 -10.28 2.48 -6.44
CA VAL A 70 -10.85 1.45 -7.31
C VAL A 70 -12.36 1.65 -7.45
N ASN A 71 -13.09 1.79 -6.34
CA ASN A 71 -14.53 2.02 -6.40
C ASN A 71 -14.87 3.30 -7.18
N SER A 72 -14.13 4.39 -6.95
CA SER A 72 -14.35 5.66 -7.65
C SER A 72 -14.07 5.52 -9.14
N TYR A 73 -12.95 4.90 -9.52
CA TYR A 73 -12.57 4.71 -10.91
C TYR A 73 -13.63 3.92 -11.67
N TYR A 74 -13.98 2.70 -11.23
CA TYR A 74 -14.90 1.83 -11.97
C TYR A 74 -16.36 2.29 -11.93
N LYS A 75 -16.75 3.16 -10.98
CA LYS A 75 -18.06 3.81 -10.98
C LYS A 75 -18.16 4.95 -11.99
N ASN A 76 -17.09 5.70 -12.20
CA ASN A 76 -17.12 6.94 -12.96
C ASN A 76 -16.50 6.83 -14.36
N VAL A 77 -15.71 5.79 -14.63
CA VAL A 77 -15.07 5.61 -15.94
C VAL A 77 -16.13 5.37 -17.01
N THR A 78 -16.13 6.21 -18.04
CA THR A 78 -17.06 6.11 -19.18
C THR A 78 -16.61 5.06 -20.19
N ASN A 79 -15.30 4.94 -20.40
CA ASN A 79 -14.70 3.98 -21.33
C ASN A 79 -13.66 3.09 -20.63
N CYS A 80 -14.15 2.08 -19.90
CA CYS A 80 -13.29 1.07 -19.28
C CYS A 80 -12.69 0.17 -20.37
N LYS A 81 -11.36 0.13 -20.48
CA LYS A 81 -10.71 -0.78 -21.43
C LYS A 81 -10.90 -2.21 -20.97
N THR A 82 -11.30 -3.09 -21.87
CA THR A 82 -11.55 -4.51 -21.59
C THR A 82 -11.07 -5.37 -22.77
N HIS A 83 -10.72 -6.63 -22.50
CA HIS A 83 -10.48 -7.63 -23.53
C HIS A 83 -11.72 -8.51 -23.68
N LYS A 84 -12.39 -8.45 -24.83
CA LYS A 84 -13.63 -9.23 -25.09
C LYS A 84 -14.69 -9.06 -23.98
N GLY A 85 -14.77 -7.86 -23.38
CA GLY A 85 -15.69 -7.54 -22.28
C GLY A 85 -15.22 -7.96 -20.89
N TYR A 86 -13.99 -8.46 -20.74
CA TYR A 86 -13.38 -8.80 -19.46
C TYR A 86 -12.36 -7.75 -19.01
N ILE A 87 -12.38 -7.41 -17.72
CA ILE A 87 -11.25 -6.84 -17.01
C ILE A 87 -10.22 -7.96 -16.87
N VAL A 88 -9.04 -7.76 -17.46
CA VAL A 88 -7.94 -8.72 -17.37
C VAL A 88 -7.01 -8.24 -16.27
N ALA A 89 -6.93 -9.01 -15.19
CA ALA A 89 -6.06 -8.67 -14.08
C ALA A 89 -4.96 -9.72 -13.90
N ALA A 90 -3.74 -9.25 -13.68
CA ALA A 90 -2.60 -10.09 -13.35
C ALA A 90 -2.38 -10.11 -11.84
N CYS A 91 -1.99 -11.26 -11.29
CA CYS A 91 -1.54 -11.38 -9.91
C CYS A 91 -0.02 -11.62 -9.89
N ASP A 92 0.72 -10.83 -9.13
CA ASP A 92 2.15 -11.02 -8.95
C ASP A 92 2.56 -10.74 -7.50
N ALA A 93 3.56 -11.48 -7.03
CA ALA A 93 4.06 -11.42 -5.66
C ALA A 93 5.59 -11.36 -5.61
N THR A 94 6.11 -10.64 -4.63
CA THR A 94 7.55 -10.45 -4.46
C THR A 94 7.94 -10.38 -2.98
N GLY A 95 9.17 -10.80 -2.68
CA GLY A 95 9.77 -10.70 -1.35
C GLY A 95 10.44 -9.34 -1.14
N ILE A 96 10.22 -8.73 0.02
CA ILE A 96 10.78 -7.46 0.45
C ILE A 96 11.68 -7.71 1.65
N SER A 97 12.98 -7.46 1.49
CA SER A 97 13.92 -7.51 2.60
C SER A 97 13.60 -6.42 3.63
N LEU A 98 13.49 -6.81 4.90
CA LEU A 98 13.24 -5.89 6.00
C LEU A 98 14.52 -5.60 6.79
N PRO A 99 14.61 -4.46 7.50
CA PRO A 99 15.68 -4.22 8.47
C PRO A 99 15.73 -5.32 9.54
N LYS A 100 16.93 -5.66 9.99
CA LYS A 100 17.14 -6.69 11.02
C LYS A 100 16.80 -6.12 12.41
N THR A 101 15.54 -6.19 12.79
CA THR A 101 15.08 -5.87 14.15
C THR A 101 14.29 -7.04 14.74
N LYS A 102 14.25 -7.12 16.07
CA LYS A 102 13.54 -8.20 16.78
C LYS A 102 12.04 -8.19 16.46
N GLU A 103 11.47 -7.01 16.25
CA GLU A 103 10.07 -6.80 15.90
C GLU A 103 9.78 -7.36 14.51
N PHE A 104 10.61 -7.07 13.50
CA PHE A 104 10.39 -7.61 12.15
C PHE A 104 10.58 -9.12 12.09
N VAL A 105 11.56 -9.68 12.81
CA VAL A 105 11.73 -11.14 12.91
C VAL A 105 10.50 -11.78 13.53
N LYS A 106 9.94 -11.18 14.59
CA LYS A 106 8.73 -11.68 15.25
C LYS A 106 7.50 -11.60 14.35
N ASP A 107 7.29 -10.47 13.68
CA ASP A 107 6.04 -10.19 12.96
C ASP A 107 6.03 -10.80 11.55
N PHE A 108 7.18 -10.85 10.86
CA PHE A 108 7.28 -11.29 9.47
C PHE A 108 8.02 -12.63 9.29
N GLY A 109 8.76 -13.07 10.30
CA GLY A 109 9.62 -14.24 10.20
C GLY A 109 10.85 -14.02 9.32
N CYS A 110 11.66 -15.06 9.19
CA CYS A 110 12.90 -15.05 8.43
C CYS A 110 12.91 -16.06 7.29
N VAL A 111 13.79 -15.82 6.32
CA VAL A 111 14.10 -16.77 5.26
C VAL A 111 14.92 -17.93 5.83
N LYS A 112 14.50 -19.16 5.56
CA LYS A 112 15.30 -20.37 5.85
C LYS A 112 16.14 -20.73 4.63
N ASN A 113 17.42 -21.00 4.83
CA ASN A 113 18.28 -21.59 3.82
C ASN A 113 18.79 -22.98 4.29
N GLN A 114 19.53 -23.67 3.43
CA GLN A 114 20.09 -25.00 3.73
C GLN A 114 21.09 -24.99 4.90
N LEU A 115 21.59 -23.81 5.30
CA LEU A 115 22.53 -23.61 6.40
C LEU A 115 21.85 -23.22 7.72
N GLY A 116 20.52 -23.01 7.73
CA GLY A 116 19.74 -22.67 8.93
C GLY A 116 18.75 -21.52 8.75
N GLU A 117 18.19 -21.03 9.86
CA GLU A 117 17.39 -19.79 9.87
C GLU A 117 18.33 -18.59 9.69
N SER A 118 18.17 -17.84 8.60
CA SER A 118 18.84 -16.54 8.50
C SER A 118 18.21 -15.56 9.49
N GLU A 119 18.99 -14.64 10.06
CA GLU A 119 18.43 -13.51 10.84
C GLU A 119 17.94 -12.36 9.93
N SER A 120 17.54 -12.68 8.69
CA SER A 120 17.12 -11.70 7.70
C SER A 120 15.60 -11.76 7.54
N PRO A 121 14.86 -10.85 8.21
CA PRO A 121 13.41 -10.81 8.09
C PRO A 121 12.99 -10.38 6.67
N ASN A 122 11.90 -10.97 6.20
CA ASN A 122 11.38 -10.72 4.86
C ASN A 122 9.84 -10.63 4.89
N ALA A 123 9.26 -9.75 4.09
CA ALA A 123 7.82 -9.67 3.89
C ALA A 123 7.48 -10.08 2.47
N ASN A 124 6.37 -10.78 2.27
CA ASN A 124 5.84 -10.99 0.92
C ASN A 124 4.85 -9.87 0.64
N SER A 125 4.97 -9.24 -0.52
CA SER A 125 3.97 -8.32 -1.06
C SER A 125 3.33 -8.95 -2.28
N SER A 126 2.02 -8.82 -2.42
CA SER A 126 1.27 -9.32 -3.57
C SER A 126 0.28 -8.25 -4.03
N ILE A 127 0.09 -8.18 -5.35
CA ILE A 127 -0.84 -7.26 -5.98
C ILE A 127 -1.71 -7.98 -7.01
N ILE A 128 -2.93 -7.48 -7.20
CA ILE A 128 -3.72 -7.72 -8.41
C ILE A 128 -3.83 -6.40 -9.17
N PHE A 129 -3.47 -6.43 -10.45
CA PHE A 129 -3.36 -5.25 -11.31
C PHE A 129 -4.21 -5.41 -12.57
N ASP A 130 -5.08 -4.44 -12.87
CA ASP A 130 -5.78 -4.35 -14.15
C ASP A 130 -4.81 -3.84 -15.23
N ILE A 131 -4.45 -4.75 -16.14
CA ILE A 131 -3.41 -4.56 -17.14
C ILE A 131 -3.80 -3.50 -18.18
N TYR A 132 -5.09 -3.33 -18.46
CA TYR A 132 -5.53 -2.42 -19.51
C TYR A 132 -5.81 -1.01 -19.00
N ASN A 133 -6.18 -0.87 -17.72
CA ASN A 133 -6.57 0.40 -17.13
C ASN A 133 -5.51 1.00 -16.19
N ASP A 134 -4.40 0.29 -15.97
CA ASP A 134 -3.29 0.69 -15.11
C ASP A 134 -3.69 0.94 -13.64
N ILE A 135 -4.55 0.08 -13.11
CA ILE A 135 -5.09 0.21 -11.74
C ILE A 135 -4.70 -1.00 -10.89
N ILE A 136 -4.12 -0.74 -9.71
CA ILE A 136 -3.98 -1.75 -8.66
C ILE A 136 -5.35 -2.02 -8.05
N LEU A 137 -5.94 -3.17 -8.37
CA LEU A 137 -7.25 -3.57 -7.84
C LEU A 137 -7.17 -3.96 -6.37
N SER A 138 -6.07 -4.61 -5.97
CA SER A 138 -5.86 -5.08 -4.62
C SER A 138 -4.36 -5.19 -4.34
N SER A 139 -3.94 -4.87 -3.12
CA SER A 139 -2.56 -5.06 -2.65
C SER A 139 -2.57 -5.52 -1.20
N THR A 140 -1.56 -6.32 -0.84
CA THR A 140 -1.36 -6.79 0.52
C THR A 140 0.11 -7.05 0.80
N VAL A 141 0.48 -6.97 2.08
CA VAL A 141 1.82 -7.29 2.58
C VAL A 141 1.63 -8.23 3.77
N GLY A 142 2.33 -9.36 3.74
CA GLY A 142 2.24 -10.38 4.78
C GLY A 142 3.61 -10.92 5.19
N PRO A 143 3.65 -11.76 6.25
CA PRO A 143 4.85 -12.48 6.66
C PRO A 143 5.43 -13.34 5.53
N HIS A 144 6.74 -13.57 5.56
CA HIS A 144 7.44 -14.40 4.57
C HIS A 144 6.81 -15.79 4.36
N ARG A 145 6.24 -16.36 5.43
CA ARG A 145 5.63 -17.69 5.41
C ARG A 145 4.24 -17.73 4.76
N THR A 146 3.73 -16.59 4.28
CA THR A 146 2.45 -16.53 3.58
C THR A 146 2.63 -17.05 2.16
N SER A 147 1.94 -18.14 1.82
CA SER A 147 1.98 -18.67 0.45
C SER A 147 1.34 -17.71 -0.55
N GLU A 148 1.86 -17.65 -1.78
CA GLU A 148 1.27 -16.86 -2.87
C GLU A 148 -0.20 -17.23 -3.10
N ARG A 149 -0.53 -18.53 -3.01
CA ARG A 149 -1.91 -19.01 -3.10
C ARG A 149 -2.82 -18.40 -2.03
N SER A 150 -2.35 -18.30 -0.80
CA SER A 150 -3.10 -17.67 0.29
C SER A 150 -3.32 -16.18 0.04
N MET A 151 -2.31 -15.47 -0.47
CA MET A 151 -2.42 -14.05 -0.83
C MET A 151 -3.38 -13.84 -2.01
N ALA A 152 -3.32 -14.69 -3.03
CA ALA A 152 -4.25 -14.67 -4.17
C ALA A 152 -5.71 -14.88 -3.73
N LEU A 153 -5.97 -15.85 -2.84
CA LEU A 153 -7.30 -16.06 -2.26
C LEU A 153 -7.79 -14.83 -1.48
N HIS A 154 -6.92 -14.23 -0.67
CA HIS A 154 -7.24 -12.99 0.04
C HIS A 154 -7.61 -11.86 -0.93
N HIS A 155 -6.85 -11.70 -2.02
CA HIS A 155 -7.18 -10.71 -3.03
C HIS A 155 -8.53 -10.99 -3.71
N ILE A 156 -8.84 -12.24 -4.06
CA ILE A 156 -10.13 -12.61 -4.67
C ILE A 156 -11.30 -12.21 -3.79
N GLU A 157 -11.23 -12.52 -2.49
CA GLU A 157 -12.28 -12.13 -1.54
C GLU A 157 -12.41 -10.60 -1.42
N LYS A 158 -11.29 -9.89 -1.41
CA LYS A 158 -11.27 -8.43 -1.41
C LYS A 158 -11.90 -7.87 -2.69
N LEU A 159 -11.60 -8.41 -3.87
CA LEU A 159 -12.22 -7.98 -5.13
C LEU A 159 -13.74 -8.21 -5.15
N ARG A 160 -14.23 -9.32 -4.57
CA ARG A 160 -15.66 -9.61 -4.44
C ARG A 160 -16.40 -8.59 -3.57
N SER A 161 -15.72 -8.02 -2.56
CA SER A 161 -16.30 -6.97 -1.72
C SER A 161 -16.36 -5.58 -2.40
N ILE A 162 -15.65 -5.37 -3.50
CA ILE A 162 -15.65 -4.08 -4.21
C ILE A 162 -16.92 -3.94 -5.04
N SER A 163 -17.86 -3.14 -4.55
CA SER A 163 -19.17 -2.89 -5.20
C SER A 163 -19.08 -2.54 -6.69
N ALA A 164 -18.09 -1.74 -7.08
CA ALA A 164 -17.93 -1.29 -8.47
C ALA A 164 -17.52 -2.41 -9.45
N LEU A 165 -16.97 -3.51 -8.93
CA LEU A 165 -16.50 -4.66 -9.74
C LEU A 165 -17.52 -5.80 -9.82
N GLN A 166 -18.53 -5.84 -8.95
CA GLN A 166 -19.50 -6.94 -8.87
C GLN A 166 -20.27 -7.18 -10.18
N ASN A 167 -20.55 -6.12 -10.93
CA ASN A 167 -21.25 -6.19 -12.22
C ASN A 167 -20.30 -6.26 -13.43
N LYS A 168 -19.00 -6.45 -13.19
CA LYS A 168 -17.97 -6.54 -14.23
C LYS A 168 -17.51 -7.99 -14.36
N LYS A 169 -17.20 -8.40 -15.59
CA LYS A 169 -16.55 -9.68 -15.84
C LYS A 169 -15.05 -9.49 -15.61
N LEU A 170 -14.48 -10.19 -14.64
CA LEU A 170 -13.05 -10.14 -14.32
C LEU A 170 -12.44 -11.52 -14.54
N ILE A 171 -11.30 -11.57 -15.22
CA ILE A 171 -10.48 -12.78 -15.37
C ILE A 171 -9.11 -12.52 -14.75
N LEU A 172 -8.64 -13.49 -13.97
CA LEU A 172 -7.27 -13.51 -13.45
C LEU A 172 -6.40 -14.29 -14.43
N TYR A 173 -5.31 -13.66 -14.87
CA TYR A 173 -4.27 -14.24 -15.71
C TYR A 173 -3.00 -14.44 -14.90
#